data_AF-A0A2V6N2M1-F1
#
_entry.id   AF-A0A2V6N2M1-F1
#
_cell.length_a   1.000
_cell.length_b   1.000
_cell.length_c   1.000
_cell.angle_alpha   90.00
_cell.angle_beta   90.00
_cell.angle_gamma   90.00
#
_symmetry.space_group_name_H-M   'P 1'
#
loop_
_entity.id
_entity.type
_entity.pdbx_description
1 polymer ?
#
loop_
_entity_poly.entity_id
_entity_poly.type
_entity_poly.pdbx_seq_one_letter_code
_entity_poly.pdbx_strand_id
1 'polypeptide(L)'
;MVLLLAAAIFAVILYRWISQERLQYFAPRETPTTTSPTPEPTPTRPPPIAGKLDTGRLFNGITLHSSVETTPGSDASTERADPESYVLDLKLNARVPTPNRTLEELAKITPRLPEL
;
A
#
# COMPACT_ATOMS: atom_id res chain seq x y z
N MET A 1 28.58 -33.67 -6.16
CA MET A 1 27.25 -33.10 -6.47
C MET A 1 26.92 -31.88 -5.59
N VAL A 2 27.01 -31.99 -4.26
CA VAL A 2 26.76 -30.89 -3.31
C VAL A 2 27.63 -29.65 -3.58
N LEU A 3 28.93 -29.83 -3.89
CA LEU A 3 29.83 -28.71 -4.15
C LEU A 3 29.47 -27.91 -5.42
N LEU A 4 28.97 -28.59 -6.46
CA LEU A 4 28.51 -27.95 -7.70
C LEU A 4 27.21 -27.18 -7.47
N LEU A 5 26.31 -27.75 -6.66
CA LEU A 5 25.07 -27.08 -6.28
C LEU A 5 25.35 -25.81 -5.45
N ALA A 6 26.28 -25.89 -4.50
CA ALA A 6 26.71 -24.75 -3.71
C ALA A 6 27.35 -23.65 -4.57
N ALA A 7 28.21 -24.03 -5.52
CA ALA A 7 28.83 -23.07 -6.46
C ALA A 7 27.78 -22.41 -7.37
N ALA A 8 26.79 -23.16 -7.85
CA ALA A 8 25.71 -22.62 -8.67
C ALA A 8 24.83 -21.62 -7.90
N ILE A 9 24.46 -21.95 -6.66
CA ILE A 9 23.69 -21.05 -5.79
C ILE A 9 24.48 -19.78 -5.50
N PHE A 10 25.78 -19.91 -5.18
CA PHE A 10 26.65 -18.77 -4.92
C PHE A 10 26.76 -17.85 -6.14
N ALA A 11 26.92 -18.42 -7.34
CA ALA A 11 26.95 -17.66 -8.59
C ALA A 11 25.63 -16.90 -8.85
N VAL A 12 24.47 -17.51 -8.57
CA VAL A 12 23.16 -16.85 -8.71
C VAL A 12 23.01 -15.68 -7.74
N ILE A 13 23.47 -15.84 -6.49
CA ILE A 13 23.43 -14.77 -5.48
C ILE A 13 24.32 -13.60 -5.90
N LEU A 14 25.56 -13.88 -6.32
CA LEU A 14 26.48 -12.85 -6.80
C LEU A 14 25.94 -12.13 -8.03
N TYR A 15 25.38 -12.87 -8.99
CA TYR A 15 24.79 -12.28 -10.19
C TYR A 15 23.62 -11.35 -9.83
N ARG A 16 22.73 -11.78 -8.93
CA ARG A 16 21.62 -10.96 -8.45
C ARG A 16 22.11 -9.70 -7.75
N TRP A 17 23.16 -9.79 -6.94
CA TRP A 17 23.72 -8.65 -6.22
C TRP A 17 24.37 -7.63 -7.17
N ILE A 18 25.23 -8.08 -8.09
CA ILE A 18 25.88 -7.22 -9.10
C ILE A 18 24.83 -6.54 -10.00
N SER A 19 23.77 -7.26 -10.38
CA SER A 19 22.67 -6.69 -11.14
C SER A 19 21.94 -5.57 -10.40
N GLN A 20 21.79 -5.68 -9.08
CA GLN A 20 21.20 -4.63 -8.25
C GLN A 20 22.11 -3.40 -8.16
N GLU A 21 23.43 -3.60 -7.99
CA GLU A 21 24.40 -2.49 -7.96
C GLU A 21 24.44 -1.72 -9.28
N ARG A 22 24.32 -2.43 -10.42
CA ARG A 22 24.22 -1.79 -11.74
C ARG A 22 22.99 -0.87 -11.81
N LEU A 23 21.85 -1.29 -11.27
CA LEU A 23 20.65 -0.46 -11.21
C LEU A 23 20.86 0.77 -10.30
N GLN A 24 21.58 0.63 -9.19
CA GLN A 24 21.93 1.76 -8.31
C GLN A 24 22.91 2.74 -8.98
N TYR A 25 23.79 2.26 -9.86
CA TYR A 25 24.71 3.11 -10.63
C TYR A 25 24.01 3.89 -11.76
N PHE A 26 22.95 3.32 -12.34
CA PHE A 26 22.13 3.98 -13.38
C PHE A 26 20.98 4.81 -12.82
N ALA A 27 20.61 4.63 -11.55
CA ALA A 27 19.82 5.62 -10.84
C ALA A 27 20.60 6.94 -10.87
N PRO A 28 20.05 8.03 -11.43
CA PRO A 28 20.74 9.31 -11.45
C PRO A 28 21.14 9.69 -10.04
N ARG A 29 22.44 9.59 -9.74
CA ARG A 29 23.03 10.20 -8.56
C ARG A 29 22.89 11.69 -8.82
N GLU A 30 21.94 12.35 -8.18
CA GLU A 30 21.69 13.78 -8.31
C GLU A 30 23.02 14.51 -8.14
N THR A 31 23.64 14.88 -9.26
CA THR A 31 24.83 15.72 -9.28
C THR A 31 24.35 17.13 -8.97
N PRO A 32 24.89 17.80 -7.95
CA PRO A 32 24.60 19.21 -7.71
C PRO A 32 25.28 20.02 -8.82
N THR A 33 24.61 20.17 -9.96
CA THR A 33 25.03 21.05 -11.05
C THR A 33 24.33 22.39 -10.88
N THR A 34 25.08 23.36 -10.36
CA THR A 34 25.29 24.69 -10.96
C THR A 34 24.06 25.48 -11.43
N THR A 35 23.72 26.50 -10.63
CA THR A 35 23.23 27.85 -11.02
C THR A 35 22.15 27.95 -12.10
N SER A 36 20.89 27.89 -11.66
CA SER A 36 19.74 28.53 -12.34
C SER A 36 19.36 29.80 -11.57
N PRO A 37 18.98 30.93 -12.19
CA PRO A 37 18.46 32.06 -11.44
C PRO A 37 17.19 31.61 -10.72
N THR A 38 17.20 31.67 -9.38
CA THR A 38 16.06 31.36 -8.53
C THR A 38 14.93 32.34 -8.84
N PRO A 39 13.79 31.91 -9.41
CA PRO A 39 12.59 32.74 -9.36
C PRO A 39 12.19 32.88 -7.89
N GLU A 40 11.87 34.10 -7.46
CA GLU A 40 11.39 34.39 -6.12
C GLU A 40 10.21 33.46 -5.78
N PRO A 41 10.27 32.69 -4.67
CA PRO A 41 9.24 31.73 -4.35
C PRO A 41 7.96 32.48 -4.00
N THR A 42 7.07 32.59 -4.98
CA THR A 42 5.69 32.96 -4.70
C THR A 42 5.13 31.88 -3.78
N PRO A 43 4.56 32.22 -2.61
CA PRO A 43 3.92 31.24 -1.72
C PRO A 43 2.65 30.71 -2.40
N THR A 44 2.82 29.79 -3.34
CA THR A 44 1.75 29.00 -3.91
C THR A 44 1.38 27.97 -2.87
N ARG A 45 0.24 28.18 -2.20
CA ARG A 45 -0.39 27.14 -1.37
C ARG A 45 -0.42 25.85 -2.21
N PRO A 46 0.18 24.74 -1.73
CA PRO A 46 0.13 23.49 -2.46
C PRO A 46 -1.34 23.12 -2.74
N PRO A 47 -1.66 22.62 -3.94
CA PRO A 47 -3.03 22.27 -4.27
C PRO A 47 -3.53 21.28 -3.22
N PRO A 48 -4.73 21.50 -2.65
CA PRO A 48 -5.28 20.55 -1.68
C PRO A 48 -5.39 19.19 -2.36
N ILE A 49 -4.98 18.13 -1.67
CA ILE A 49 -5.22 16.75 -2.13
C ILE A 49 -6.72 16.48 -1.97
N ALA A 50 -7.51 17.00 -2.90
CA ALA A 50 -8.95 16.84 -2.94
C ALA A 50 -9.26 15.56 -3.72
N GLY A 51 -9.25 14.43 -3.03
CA GLY A 51 -9.61 13.14 -3.59
C GLY A 51 -10.42 12.34 -2.58
N LYS A 52 -11.73 12.23 -2.81
CA LYS A 52 -12.54 11.17 -2.18
C LYS A 52 -12.00 9.86 -2.75
N LEU A 53 -11.14 9.17 -1.99
CA LEU A 53 -10.53 7.94 -2.47
C LEU A 53 -11.63 6.90 -2.64
N ASP A 54 -11.80 6.45 -3.87
CA ASP A 54 -12.97 5.71 -4.34
C ASP A 54 -13.22 4.49 -3.44
N THR A 55 -14.48 4.28 -3.03
CA THR A 55 -14.88 3.12 -2.22
C THR A 55 -14.90 1.89 -3.13
N GLY A 56 -13.70 1.43 -3.50
CA GLY A 56 -13.52 0.24 -4.32
C GLY A 56 -13.77 -1.02 -3.50
N ARG A 57 -14.56 -1.94 -4.04
CA ARG A 57 -14.61 -3.31 -3.52
C ARG A 57 -13.31 -3.99 -3.92
N LEU A 58 -12.45 -4.32 -2.95
CA LEU A 58 -11.23 -5.08 -3.22
C LEU A 58 -11.63 -6.45 -3.80
N PHE A 59 -10.72 -7.07 -4.55
CA PHE A 59 -10.95 -8.32 -5.28
C PHE A 59 -11.48 -9.49 -4.42
N ASN A 60 -11.32 -9.42 -3.09
CA ASN A 60 -11.85 -10.38 -2.12
C ASN A 60 -13.22 -10.00 -1.53
N GLY A 61 -13.92 -9.03 -2.11
CA GLY A 61 -15.24 -8.61 -1.70
C GLY A 61 -15.29 -7.64 -0.51
N ILE A 62 -14.15 -7.18 0.01
CA ILE A 62 -14.04 -6.22 1.11
C ILE A 62 -14.29 -4.81 0.59
N THR A 63 -15.26 -4.10 1.18
CA THR A 63 -15.51 -2.69 0.89
C THR A 63 -14.57 -1.83 1.73
N LEU A 64 -13.64 -1.13 1.08
CA LEU A 64 -12.73 -0.20 1.77
C LEU A 64 -13.31 1.21 1.74
N HIS A 65 -13.52 1.78 2.92
CA HIS A 65 -13.83 3.20 3.07
C HIS A 65 -12.54 3.93 3.44
N SER A 66 -12.04 4.73 2.50
CA SER A 66 -10.81 5.52 2.67
C SER A 66 -11.16 7.01 2.63
N SER A 67 -10.79 7.72 3.69
CA SER A 67 -10.82 9.18 3.76
C SER A 67 -9.40 9.67 3.98
N VAL A 68 -8.96 10.67 3.21
CA VAL A 68 -7.65 11.28 3.37
C VAL A 68 -7.86 12.61 4.07
N GLU A 69 -7.31 12.73 5.28
CA GLU A 69 -7.32 13.98 6.03
C GLU A 69 -5.94 14.63 5.91
N THR A 70 -5.87 15.79 5.25
CA THR A 70 -4.64 16.57 5.13
C THR A 70 -4.66 17.74 6.10
N THR A 71 -3.92 17.64 7.20
CA THR A 71 -3.67 18.76 8.11
C THR A 71 -2.50 19.62 7.60
N PRO A 72 -2.51 20.95 7.80
CA PRO A 72 -1.36 21.78 7.45
C PRO A 72 -0.16 21.45 8.34
N GLY A 73 0.95 21.02 7.73
CA GLY A 73 2.22 20.74 8.40
C GLY A 73 3.31 21.79 8.14
N SER A 74 4.51 21.51 8.64
CA SER A 74 5.74 22.28 8.45
C SER A 74 6.42 21.97 7.10
N ASP A 75 7.68 22.37 6.94
CA ASP A 75 8.47 22.09 5.75
C ASP A 75 8.51 20.59 5.44
N ALA A 76 8.48 20.25 4.14
CA ALA A 76 8.37 18.87 3.69
C ALA A 76 9.57 17.99 4.10
N SER A 77 10.73 18.59 4.41
CA SER A 77 11.89 17.85 4.93
C SER A 77 11.69 17.43 6.39
N THR A 78 11.03 18.26 7.19
CA THR A 78 10.71 17.98 8.59
C THR A 78 9.60 16.95 8.68
N GLU A 79 8.52 17.12 7.91
CA GLU A 79 7.40 16.17 7.87
C GLU A 79 7.83 14.78 7.36
N ARG A 80 8.71 14.68 6.36
CA ARG A 80 9.16 13.35 5.88
C ARG A 80 10.05 12.59 6.87
N ALA A 81 10.66 13.31 7.82
CA ALA A 81 11.50 12.72 8.84
C ALA A 81 10.69 12.25 10.07
N ASP A 82 9.49 12.79 10.24
CA ASP A 82 8.60 12.42 11.33
C ASP A 82 7.86 11.10 10.98
N PRO A 83 8.01 10.05 11.81
CA PRO A 83 7.30 8.78 11.58
C PRO A 83 5.77 8.91 11.64
N GLU A 84 5.22 9.97 12.25
CA GLU A 84 3.78 10.21 12.37
C GLU A 84 3.18 11.04 11.23
N SER A 85 3.99 11.58 10.32
CA SER A 85 3.47 12.40 9.21
C SER A 85 2.71 11.59 8.13
N TYR A 86 2.79 10.25 8.17
CA TYR A 86 2.08 9.36 7.25
C TYR A 86 1.45 8.16 7.99
N VAL A 87 0.39 8.41 8.76
CA VAL A 87 -0.34 7.36 9.48
C VAL A 87 -1.54 6.85 8.65
N LEU A 88 -1.70 5.53 8.61
CA LEU A 88 -2.86 4.87 8.01
C LEU A 88 -3.59 4.01 9.04
N ASP A 89 -4.79 4.45 9.41
CA ASP A 89 -5.69 3.68 10.27
C ASP A 89 -6.61 2.78 9.45
N LEU A 90 -6.51 1.47 9.67
CA LEU A 90 -7.33 0.47 9.00
C LEU A 90 -8.36 -0.13 9.97
N LYS A 91 -9.64 0.08 9.69
CA LYS A 91 -10.74 -0.52 10.47
C LYS A 91 -11.50 -1.58 9.67
N LEU A 92 -11.31 -2.85 10.03
CA LEU A 92 -12.06 -3.97 9.46
C LEU A 92 -13.33 -4.26 10.28
N ASN A 93 -14.50 -4.08 9.66
CA ASN A 93 -15.77 -4.51 10.25
C ASN A 93 -16.25 -5.79 9.54
N ALA A 94 -16.14 -6.94 10.22
CA ALA A 94 -16.63 -8.22 9.70
C ALA A 94 -17.96 -8.59 10.38
N ARG A 95 -19.02 -8.81 9.60
CA ARG A 95 -20.29 -9.35 10.10
C ARG A 95 -20.25 -10.88 10.03
N VAL A 96 -20.14 -11.53 11.18
CA VAL A 96 -20.23 -12.99 11.28
C VAL A 96 -21.71 -13.38 11.34
N PRO A 97 -22.21 -14.24 10.42
CA PRO A 97 -23.59 -14.69 10.47
C PRO A 97 -23.80 -15.64 11.64
N THR A 98 -24.93 -15.50 12.32
CA THR A 98 -25.37 -16.43 13.36
C THR A 98 -25.86 -17.73 12.73
N PRO A 99 -25.54 -18.92 13.30
CA PRO A 99 -26.11 -20.17 12.80
C PRO A 99 -27.62 -20.21 13.03
N ASN A 100 -28.37 -20.71 12.05
CA ASN A 100 -29.79 -20.98 12.19
C ASN A 100 -30.03 -22.07 13.24
N ARG A 101 -30.98 -21.86 14.14
CA ARG A 101 -31.28 -22.78 15.25
C ARG A 101 -32.60 -23.51 15.06
N THR A 102 -33.53 -22.97 14.28
CA THR A 102 -34.84 -23.61 14.05
C THR A 102 -34.97 -24.17 12.63
N LEU A 103 -35.87 -25.14 12.48
CA LEU A 103 -36.17 -25.74 11.18
C LEU A 103 -36.75 -24.71 10.20
N GLU A 104 -37.53 -23.74 10.69
CA GLU A 104 -38.07 -22.65 9.86
C GLU A 104 -36.97 -21.70 9.35
N GLU A 105 -35.94 -21.45 10.17
CA GLU A 105 -34.76 -20.67 9.78
C GLU A 105 -33.91 -21.42 8.75
N LEU A 106 -33.76 -22.74 8.89
CA LEU A 106 -33.10 -23.58 7.88
C LEU A 106 -33.89 -23.64 6.57
N ALA A 107 -35.23 -23.72 6.63
CA ALA A 107 -36.10 -23.80 5.46
C ALA A 107 -36.01 -22.56 4.56
N LYS A 108 -35.65 -21.38 5.12
CA LYS A 108 -35.37 -20.16 4.34
C LYS A 108 -34.17 -20.30 3.41
N ILE A 109 -33.21 -21.14 3.77
CA ILE A 109 -31.99 -21.38 2.97
C ILE A 109 -32.18 -22.61 2.08
N THR A 110 -32.88 -23.64 2.58
CA THR A 110 -33.14 -24.89 1.86
C THR A 110 -34.65 -25.17 1.80
N PRO A 111 -35.34 -24.75 0.73
CA PRO A 111 -36.80 -24.85 0.65
C PRO A 111 -37.35 -26.27 0.56
N ARG A 112 -36.51 -27.29 0.34
CA ARG A 112 -36.90 -28.73 0.31
C ARG A 112 -36.87 -29.42 1.66
N LEU A 113 -36.42 -28.74 2.72
CA LEU A 113 -36.29 -29.33 4.05
C LEU A 113 -37.61 -29.67 4.78
N PRO A 114 -38.75 -28.96 4.59
CA PRO A 114 -39.99 -29.27 5.31
C PRO A 114 -40.78 -30.45 4.71
N GLU A 115 -40.31 -31.07 3.64
CA GLU A 115 -40.99 -32.17 2.93
C GLU A 115 -40.52 -33.59 3.37
N LEU A 116 -39.63 -33.68 4.38
CA LEU A 116 -39.06 -34.94 4.90
C LEU A 116 -39.71 -35.40 6.20
#